data_AF-A0A3G6US99-F1
#
_entry.id   AF-A0A3G6US99-F1
#
_cell.length_a   1.000
_cell.length_b   1.000
_cell.length_c   1.000
_cell.angle_alpha   90.00
_cell.angle_beta   90.00
_cell.angle_gamma   90.00
#
_symmetry.space_group_name_H-M   'P 1'
#
loop_
_entity.id
_entity.type
_entity.pdbx_description
1 polymer ?
#
loop_
_entity_poly.entity_id
_entity_poly.type
_entity_poly.pdbx_seq_one_letter_code
_entity_poly.pdbx_strand_id
1 'polypeptide(L)' 'MGRGHKQHTRDKNKNGLAQVPKQLKKETDGTYEEFSRELADQADTQAQSRADAANQRQQKRKR' A
#
# COMPACT_ATOMS: atom_id res chain seq x y z
N MET A 1 14.26 -15.25 28.08
CA MET A 1 13.57 -13.94 28.10
C MET A 1 13.03 -13.64 26.71
N GLY A 2 11.74 -13.87 26.50
CA GLY A 2 11.10 -13.82 25.18
C GLY A 2 10.82 -12.40 24.69
N ARG A 3 11.36 -12.06 23.52
CA ARG A 3 11.09 -10.78 22.85
C ARG A 3 9.77 -10.84 22.08
N GLY A 4 8.69 -10.50 22.78
CA GLY A 4 7.53 -9.76 22.25
C GLY A 4 6.90 -10.22 20.94
N HIS A 5 6.29 -11.41 20.92
CA HIS A 5 5.34 -11.85 19.88
C HIS A 5 3.97 -11.14 19.97
N LYS A 6 3.94 -9.80 20.02
CA LYS A 6 2.69 -9.02 19.98
C LYS A 6 2.84 -7.73 19.18
N GLN A 7 3.43 -7.81 17.99
CA GLN A 7 3.19 -6.78 16.99
C GLN A 7 1.81 -7.03 16.39
N HIS A 8 0.77 -6.51 17.06
CA HIS A 8 -0.50 -6.26 16.41
C HIS A 8 -0.19 -5.49 15.14
N THR A 9 -0.51 -6.08 14.01
CA THR A 9 -0.41 -5.46 12.70
C THR A 9 -1.19 -4.16 12.75
N ARG A 10 -0.47 -3.03 12.83
CA ARG A 10 -1.03 -1.69 12.88
C ARG A 10 -2.09 -1.57 11.79
N ASP A 11 -3.30 -1.18 12.20
CA ASP A 11 -4.30 -0.70 11.25
C ASP A 11 -3.63 0.36 10.37
N LYS A 12 -3.77 0.22 9.06
CA LYS A 12 -3.16 1.13 8.07
C LYS A 12 -3.75 2.56 8.14
N ASN A 13 -4.66 2.79 9.08
CA ASN A 13 -5.27 4.08 9.35
C ASN A 13 -4.23 5.03 9.93
N LYS A 14 -3.62 5.84 9.05
CA LYS A 14 -2.60 6.84 9.39
C LYS A 14 -3.10 7.84 10.44
N ASN A 15 -4.41 8.01 10.57
CA ASN A 15 -5.02 8.96 11.52
C ASN A 15 -4.84 8.49 12.97
N GLY A 16 -4.77 7.16 13.20
CA GLY A 16 -4.65 6.56 14.53
C GLY A 16 -3.21 6.38 15.05
N LEU A 17 -2.18 6.63 14.24
CA LEU A 17 -0.80 6.43 14.66
C LEU A 17 -0.25 7.64 15.42
N ALA A 18 0.28 7.40 16.63
CA ALA A 18 0.89 8.42 17.48
C ALA A 18 2.10 9.12 16.83
N GLN A 19 2.85 8.39 15.99
CA GLN A 19 4.11 8.85 15.40
C GLN A 19 3.97 9.52 14.02
N VAL A 20 2.77 9.63 13.46
CA VAL A 20 2.60 10.25 12.14
C VAL A 20 2.57 11.78 12.30
N PRO A 21 3.44 12.54 11.61
CA PRO A 21 3.38 14.00 11.58
C PRO A 21 1.98 14.50 11.23
N LYS A 22 1.51 15.58 11.87
CA LYS A 22 0.12 16.08 11.74
C LYS A 22 -0.30 16.34 10.29
N GLN A 23 0.63 16.78 9.45
CA GLN A 23 0.43 17.05 8.02
C GLN A 23 0.08 15.78 7.23
N LEU A 24 0.56 14.62 7.67
CA LEU A 24 0.38 13.33 7.00
C LEU A 24 -0.81 12.51 7.56
N LYS A 25 -1.51 13.05 8.58
CA LYS A 25 -2.75 12.48 9.14
C LYS A 25 -4.01 12.95 8.40
N LYS A 26 -3.88 13.92 7.49
CA LYS A 26 -4.99 14.28 6.62
C LYS A 26 -5.04 13.26 5.49
N GLU A 27 -6.25 12.85 5.12
CA GLU A 27 -6.42 12.10 3.88
C GLU A 27 -5.83 12.95 2.74
N THR A 28 -5.16 12.30 1.78
CA THR A 28 -4.86 12.97 0.50
C THR A 28 -6.16 13.57 -0.01
N ASP A 29 -6.12 14.81 -0.53
CA ASP A 29 -7.26 15.74 -0.73
C ASP A 29 -8.40 15.26 -1.69
N GLY A 30 -8.72 13.97 -1.71
CA GLY A 30 -9.73 13.36 -2.57
C GLY A 30 -9.35 13.37 -4.05
N THR A 31 -8.11 13.70 -4.39
CA THR A 31 -7.66 13.73 -5.78
C THR A 31 -7.46 12.32 -6.29
N TYR A 32 -8.43 11.83 -7.04
CA TYR A 32 -8.30 10.60 -7.82
C TYR A 32 -7.67 10.97 -9.16
N GLU A 33 -6.37 10.73 -9.30
CA GLU A 33 -5.69 10.87 -10.59
C GLU A 33 -6.03 9.66 -11.46
N GLU A 34 -6.68 9.91 -12.60
CA GLU A 34 -7.10 8.87 -13.54
C GLU A 34 -5.90 8.33 -14.32
N PHE A 35 -5.74 7.00 -14.29
CA PHE A 35 -4.65 6.33 -15.01
C PHE A 35 -4.96 6.24 -16.51
N SER A 36 -4.18 6.93 -17.33
CA SER A 36 -4.25 6.84 -18.79
C SER A 36 -3.25 5.82 -19.33
N ARG A 37 -3.75 4.69 -19.85
CA ARG A 37 -2.91 3.61 -20.43
C ARG A 37 -2.07 4.07 -21.62
N GLU A 38 -2.56 5.02 -22.40
CA GLU A 38 -1.90 5.50 -23.62
C GLU A 38 -0.70 6.42 -23.32
N LEU A 39 -0.70 7.04 -22.14
CA LEU A 39 0.40 7.89 -21.67
C LEU A 39 1.41 7.12 -20.82
N ALA A 40 1.08 5.89 -20.41
CA ALA A 40 1.96 5.06 -19.60
C ALA A 40 3.13 4.55 -20.44
N ASP A 41 4.34 4.68 -19.91
CA ASP A 41 5.52 4.18 -20.59
C ASP A 41 5.67 2.65 -20.39
N GLN A 42 6.69 2.09 -21.02
CA GLN A 42 6.95 0.66 -20.92
C GLN A 42 7.34 0.23 -19.48
N ALA A 43 7.95 1.12 -18.69
CA ALA A 43 8.32 0.80 -17.31
C ALA A 43 7.08 0.73 -16.42
N ASP A 44 6.14 1.66 -16.60
CA ASP A 44 4.88 1.73 -15.86
C ASP A 44 4.03 0.47 -16.08
N THR A 45 3.87 0.05 -17.34
CA THR A 45 3.10 -1.15 -17.69
C THR A 45 3.73 -2.42 -17.12
N GLN A 46 5.06 -2.54 -17.13
CA GLN A 46 5.77 -3.65 -16.50
C GLN A 46 5.64 -3.65 -14.99
N ALA A 47 5.67 -2.48 -14.35
CA ALA A 47 5.52 -2.34 -12.92
C ALA A 47 4.13 -2.83 -12.46
N GLN A 48 3.07 -2.46 -13.18
CA GLN A 48 1.71 -2.94 -12.93
C GLN A 48 1.62 -4.47 -13.05
N SER A 49 2.15 -5.03 -14.14
CA SER A 49 2.17 -6.49 -14.35
C SER A 49 2.89 -7.25 -13.23
N ARG A 50 4.02 -6.72 -12.75
CA ARG A 50 4.77 -7.31 -11.63
C ARG A 50 3.99 -7.23 -10.31
N ALA A 51 3.33 -6.10 -10.05
CA ALA A 51 2.51 -5.92 -8.86
C ALA A 51 1.33 -6.90 -8.83
N ASP A 52 0.65 -7.08 -9.96
CA ASP A 52 -0.46 -8.03 -10.10
C ASP A 52 -0.01 -9.47 -9.87
N ALA A 53 1.12 -9.86 -10.46
CA ALA A 53 1.70 -11.19 -10.25
C ALA A 53 2.06 -11.42 -8.77
N ALA A 54 2.58 -10.41 -8.07
CA ALA A 54 2.88 -10.50 -6.64
C ALA A 54 1.60 -10.65 -5.80
N ASN A 55 0.55 -9.88 -6.12
CA ASN A 55 -0.75 -9.98 -5.46
C ASN A 55 -1.36 -11.38 -5.61
N GLN A 56 -1.34 -11.94 -6.82
CA GLN A 56 -1.82 -13.30 -7.08
C GLN A 56 -1.06 -14.34 -6.26
N ARG A 57 0.28 -14.22 -6.15
CA ARG A 57 1.10 -15.09 -5.29
C ARG A 57 0.70 -14.98 -3.83
N GLN A 58 0.46 -13.76 -3.33
CA GLN A 58 0.01 -13.52 -1.96
C GLN A 58 -1.36 -14.15 -1.70
N GLN A 59 -2.32 -13.97 -2.61
CA GLN A 59 -3.66 -14.55 -2.48
C GLN A 59 -3.63 -16.08 -2.47
N LYS A 60 -2.81 -16.70 -3.32
CA LYS A 60 -2.63 -18.17 -3.33
C LYS A 60 -2.06 -18.71 -2.02
N ARG A 61 -1.22 -17.94 -1.32
CA ARG A 61 -0.64 -18.33 -0.02
C ARG A 61 -1.59 -18.16 1.17
N LYS A 62 -2.63 -17.34 1.02
CA LYS A 62 -3.65 -17.10 2.06
C LYS A 62 -4.80 -18.10 2.02
N ARG A 63 -4.99 -18.79 0.89
CA ARG A 63 -5.87 -19.95 0.77
C ARG A 63 -5.17 -21.19 1.28
#